data_AF-A0A3N5T5G3-F1
#
_entry.id   AF-A0A3N5T5G3-F1
#
_cell.length_a   1.000
_cell.length_b   1.000
_cell.length_c   1.000
_cell.angle_alpha   90.00
_cell.angle_beta   90.00
_cell.angle_gamma   90.00
#
_symmetry.space_group_name_H-M   'P 1'
#
loop_
_entity.id
_entity.type
_entity.pdbx_description
1 polymer ?
#
loop_
_entity_poly.entity_id
_entity_poly.type
_entity_poly.pdbx_seq_one_letter_code
_entity_poly.pdbx_strand_id
1 'polypeptide(L)'
;MAESLLSSGHGASDGVPGIDQLLGKKGVVIDAVLRREKKEGEQPLFTMYPRKIPINDSGLDLDRYMRAFGKSLSDKIKINGFGEVLKRSKAISAVLFSDDDGYCVSISIGLTNKTAALLQFDREDPFYTEYLQKKKIVFVRHSFGNFSFFRNRFSSEDLRFIQACIFFPGLMDRKPAYIFLGFPGIDTFELREIFDRLEVFPA
;
A
#
# COMPACT_ATOMS: atom_id res chain seq x y z
N MET A 1 60.28 -21.43 5.23
CA MET A 1 59.51 -20.41 4.50
C MET A 1 58.04 -20.76 4.67
N ALA A 2 57.26 -19.81 5.16
CA ALA A 2 55.91 -20.00 5.67
C ALA A 2 54.83 -19.92 4.56
N GLU A 3 53.79 -20.75 4.75
CA GLU A 3 52.35 -20.63 4.42
C GLU A 3 51.89 -19.88 3.15
N SER A 4 51.01 -20.52 2.37
CA SER A 4 49.58 -20.16 2.36
C SER A 4 48.75 -21.13 1.49
N LEU A 5 47.76 -21.73 2.13
CA LEU A 5 46.63 -22.47 1.57
C LEU A 5 45.41 -21.53 1.55
N LEU A 6 44.59 -21.67 0.50
CA LEU A 6 43.12 -21.42 0.43
C LEU A 6 42.59 -19.99 0.70
N SER A 7 41.83 -19.46 -0.27
CA SER A 7 40.35 -19.47 -0.20
C SER A 7 39.73 -18.41 -1.11
N SER A 8 38.83 -18.91 -1.96
CA SER A 8 37.59 -18.29 -2.43
C SER A 8 37.10 -17.05 -1.66
N GLY A 9 36.91 -15.95 -2.38
CA GLY A 9 36.10 -14.80 -1.96
C GLY A 9 34.84 -14.69 -2.81
N HIS A 10 33.78 -15.42 -2.44
CA HIS A 10 32.42 -14.98 -2.73
C HIS A 10 32.15 -13.80 -1.79
N GLY A 11 32.05 -12.60 -2.35
CA GLY A 11 31.56 -11.43 -1.62
C GLY A 11 30.10 -11.64 -1.26
N ALA A 12 29.85 -12.14 -0.05
CA ALA A 12 28.56 -12.02 0.59
C ALA A 12 28.35 -10.53 0.89
N SER A 13 27.47 -9.86 0.13
CA SER A 13 26.88 -8.63 0.60
C SER A 13 25.91 -9.02 1.72
N ASP A 14 26.14 -8.52 2.92
CA ASP A 14 25.23 -8.61 4.06
C ASP A 14 23.91 -7.89 3.73
N GLY A 15 23.02 -8.59 3.03
CA GLY A 15 21.68 -8.15 2.69
C GLY A 15 20.76 -8.26 3.90
N VAL A 16 19.93 -7.24 4.12
CA VAL A 16 18.89 -7.22 5.16
C VAL A 16 18.02 -8.50 5.03
N PRO A 17 18.07 -9.42 6.01
CA PRO A 17 17.41 -10.72 5.90
C PRO A 17 15.88 -10.54 5.99
N GLY A 18 15.24 -10.37 4.84
CA GLY A 18 13.79 -10.20 4.74
C GLY A 18 13.29 -9.79 3.37
N ILE A 19 14.04 -8.96 2.63
CA ILE A 19 13.64 -8.53 1.28
C ILE A 19 13.88 -9.66 0.26
N ASP A 20 14.96 -10.42 0.39
CA ASP A 20 15.23 -11.57 -0.49
C ASP A 20 14.14 -12.65 -0.38
N GLN A 21 13.46 -12.74 0.77
CA GLN A 21 12.33 -13.65 0.97
C GLN A 21 11.03 -13.14 0.33
N LEU A 22 10.85 -11.82 0.24
CA LEU A 22 9.77 -11.19 -0.54
C LEU A 22 10.03 -11.37 -2.04
N LEU A 23 11.29 -11.21 -2.48
CA LEU A 23 11.68 -11.33 -3.89
C LEU A 23 11.79 -12.79 -4.39
N GLY A 24 12.09 -13.75 -3.50
CA GLY A 24 12.37 -15.15 -3.87
C GLY A 24 11.21 -16.14 -3.72
N LYS A 25 10.10 -15.77 -3.06
CA LYS A 25 8.89 -16.63 -2.98
C LYS A 25 7.94 -16.27 -4.12
N LYS A 26 7.49 -17.27 -4.88
CA LYS A 26 6.53 -17.18 -6.02
C LYS A 26 5.13 -16.66 -5.59
N GLY A 27 5.05 -15.43 -5.10
CA GLY A 27 3.81 -14.78 -4.67
C GLY A 27 3.83 -13.25 -4.69
N VAL A 28 4.94 -12.63 -5.07
CA VAL A 28 4.99 -11.19 -5.39
C VAL A 28 4.71 -11.04 -6.88
N VAL A 29 3.44 -10.79 -7.23
CA VAL A 29 3.11 -10.27 -8.56
C VAL A 29 3.28 -8.75 -8.49
N ILE A 30 4.40 -8.28 -9.02
CA ILE A 30 4.59 -6.87 -9.35
C ILE A 30 4.63 -6.83 -10.86
N ASP A 31 3.47 -6.59 -11.48
CA ASP A 31 3.44 -5.75 -12.66
C ASP A 31 2.02 -5.28 -12.93
N ALA A 32 1.77 -4.00 -12.64
CA ALA A 32 0.66 -3.27 -13.21
C ALA A 32 1.16 -1.87 -13.51
N VAL A 33 1.95 -1.74 -14.58
CA VAL A 33 2.23 -0.44 -15.18
C VAL A 33 0.91 0.06 -15.77
N LEU A 34 0.28 1.00 -15.08
CA LEU A 34 -0.94 1.67 -15.55
C LEU A 34 -0.58 2.54 -16.76
N ARG A 35 -0.66 1.97 -17.97
CA ARG A 35 -0.55 2.74 -19.22
C ARG A 35 -1.93 3.27 -19.61
N ARG A 36 -2.02 4.58 -19.77
CA ARG A 36 -3.24 5.31 -20.14
C ARG A 36 -3.30 5.51 -21.65
N GLU A 37 -4.48 5.29 -22.24
CA GLU A 37 -4.85 5.91 -23.51
C GLU A 37 -5.69 7.16 -23.20
N LYS A 38 -5.26 8.32 -23.68
CA LYS A 38 -5.85 9.62 -23.38
C LYS A 38 -7.13 9.82 -24.22
N LYS A 39 -8.26 10.09 -23.59
CA LYS A 39 -9.41 10.76 -24.24
C LYS A 39 -9.85 11.95 -23.41
N GLU A 40 -9.75 13.13 -24.00
CA GLU A 40 -10.27 14.38 -23.45
C GLU A 40 -11.77 14.47 -23.73
N GLY A 41 -12.54 14.91 -22.73
CA GLY A 41 -13.92 15.32 -22.94
C GLY A 41 -14.80 15.28 -21.68
N GLU A 42 -15.27 16.47 -21.28
CA GLU A 42 -16.45 16.77 -20.46
C GLU A 42 -16.38 16.67 -18.93
N GLN A 43 -16.60 17.82 -18.29
CA GLN A 43 -16.92 17.95 -16.87
C GLN A 43 -18.45 18.01 -16.70
N PRO A 44 -19.08 17.16 -15.87
CA PRO A 44 -20.48 17.35 -15.52
C PRO A 44 -20.66 18.14 -14.22
N LEU A 45 -21.70 18.99 -14.25
CA LEU A 45 -22.28 19.74 -13.14
C LEU A 45 -22.71 18.83 -11.97
N PHE A 46 -22.74 19.42 -10.77
CA PHE A 46 -23.17 18.86 -9.48
C PHE A 46 -24.34 17.85 -9.55
N THR A 47 -23.99 16.57 -9.62
CA THR A 47 -24.80 15.43 -9.19
C THR A 47 -24.04 14.74 -8.05
N MET A 48 -24.72 14.09 -7.10
CA MET A 48 -24.07 13.26 -6.06
C MET A 48 -22.91 12.50 -6.68
N TYR A 49 -21.66 12.85 -6.32
CA TYR A 49 -20.49 12.22 -6.92
C TYR A 49 -20.62 10.72 -6.69
N PRO A 50 -20.64 9.89 -7.75
CA PRO A 50 -20.58 8.46 -7.55
C PRO A 50 -19.31 8.21 -6.74
N ARG A 51 -19.40 7.43 -5.66
CA ARG A 51 -18.30 7.13 -4.72
C ARG A 51 -17.26 6.19 -5.35
N LYS A 52 -16.92 6.44 -6.60
CA LYS A 52 -15.92 5.74 -7.39
C LYS A 52 -14.57 6.41 -7.16
N ILE A 53 -13.49 5.63 -7.22
CA ILE A 53 -12.13 6.13 -6.97
C ILE A 53 -11.44 6.35 -8.32
N PRO A 54 -11.15 7.60 -8.72
CA PRO A 54 -10.40 7.84 -9.95
C PRO A 54 -8.96 7.35 -9.80
N ILE A 55 -8.36 6.86 -10.88
CA ILE A 55 -6.94 6.49 -10.95
C ILE A 55 -6.24 7.20 -12.10
N ASN A 56 -5.03 7.69 -11.85
CA ASN A 56 -4.18 8.35 -12.84
C ASN A 56 -2.72 7.86 -12.70
N ASP A 57 -1.80 8.50 -13.41
CA ASP A 57 -0.37 8.12 -13.44
C ASP A 57 0.33 8.28 -12.06
N SER A 58 -0.30 8.98 -11.11
CA SER A 58 0.15 9.10 -9.71
C SER A 58 -0.56 8.14 -8.75
N GLY A 59 -1.45 7.28 -9.25
CA GLY A 59 -2.23 6.33 -8.46
C GLY A 59 -3.66 6.80 -8.20
N LEU A 60 -4.24 6.37 -7.08
CA LEU A 60 -5.61 6.70 -6.69
C LEU A 60 -5.74 8.19 -6.33
N ASP A 61 -6.69 8.89 -6.95
CA ASP A 61 -7.00 10.29 -6.65
C ASP A 61 -7.94 10.37 -5.44
N LEU A 62 -7.35 10.33 -4.25
CA LEU A 62 -8.10 10.35 -3.00
C LEU A 62 -8.66 11.73 -2.71
N ASP A 63 -8.00 12.80 -3.13
CA ASP A 63 -8.54 14.16 -3.05
C ASP A 63 -9.90 14.26 -3.74
N ARG A 64 -10.00 13.77 -4.97
CA ARG A 64 -11.25 13.80 -5.74
C ARG A 64 -12.29 12.85 -5.14
N TYR A 65 -11.88 11.66 -4.70
CA TYR A 65 -12.79 10.72 -4.04
C TYR A 65 -13.37 11.28 -2.74
N MET A 66 -12.54 11.87 -1.88
CA MET A 66 -12.94 12.38 -0.57
C MET A 66 -13.91 13.58 -0.65
N ARG A 67 -13.90 14.33 -1.77
CA ARG A 67 -14.88 15.40 -2.02
C ARG A 67 -16.32 14.90 -2.13
N ALA A 68 -16.54 13.61 -2.41
CA ALA A 68 -17.87 13.01 -2.38
C ALA A 68 -18.46 12.96 -0.95
N PHE A 69 -17.62 13.09 0.08
CA PHE A 69 -18.01 13.02 1.50
C PHE A 69 -18.07 14.41 2.16
N GLY A 70 -17.57 15.46 1.50
CA GLY A 70 -17.74 16.84 1.94
C GLY A 70 -16.82 17.85 1.23
N LYS A 71 -17.04 19.14 1.50
CA LYS A 71 -16.35 20.24 0.79
C LYS A 71 -14.90 20.46 1.22
N SER A 72 -14.55 20.13 2.47
CA SER A 72 -13.19 20.28 3.02
C SER A 72 -12.61 18.93 3.43
N LEU A 73 -11.31 18.71 3.21
CA LEU A 73 -10.64 17.44 3.52
C LEU A 73 -10.28 17.31 5.01
N SER A 74 -11.28 17.41 5.89
CA SER A 74 -11.10 17.20 7.33
C SER A 74 -10.88 15.72 7.66
N ASP A 75 -10.29 15.44 8.83
CA ASP A 75 -10.06 14.07 9.30
C ASP A 75 -11.34 13.25 9.39
N LYS A 76 -12.46 13.88 9.81
CA LYS A 76 -13.77 13.25 9.80
C LYS A 76 -14.18 12.75 8.41
N ILE A 77 -13.91 13.55 7.37
CA ILE A 77 -14.21 13.19 5.98
C ILE A 77 -13.29 12.07 5.51
N LYS A 78 -11.99 12.13 5.83
CA LYS A 78 -11.04 11.07 5.50
C LYS A 78 -11.44 9.75 6.18
N ILE A 79 -11.76 9.77 7.47
CA ILE A 79 -12.23 8.58 8.22
C ILE A 79 -13.48 8.00 7.58
N ASN A 80 -14.47 8.82 7.23
CA ASN A 80 -15.69 8.35 6.56
C ASN A 80 -15.40 7.73 5.19
N GLY A 81 -14.56 8.37 4.39
CA GLY A 81 -14.18 7.87 3.07
C GLY A 81 -13.39 6.57 3.14
N PHE A 82 -12.47 6.44 4.10
CA PHE A 82 -11.74 5.19 4.35
C PHE A 82 -12.61 4.09 4.94
N GLY A 83 -13.59 4.42 5.79
CA GLY A 83 -14.60 3.48 6.25
C GLY A 83 -15.40 2.87 5.09
N GLU A 84 -15.74 3.70 4.08
CA GLU A 84 -16.38 3.22 2.85
C GLU A 84 -15.43 2.34 2.01
N VAL A 85 -14.14 2.71 1.90
CA VAL A 85 -13.10 1.89 1.21
C VAL A 85 -12.96 0.52 1.86
N LEU A 86 -12.93 0.45 3.19
CA LEU A 86 -12.89 -0.80 3.96
C LEU A 86 -14.10 -1.67 3.64
N LYS A 87 -15.30 -1.09 3.76
CA LYS A 87 -16.56 -1.79 3.51
C LYS A 87 -16.63 -2.37 2.09
N ARG A 88 -16.24 -1.58 1.08
CA ARG A 88 -16.25 -1.99 -0.33
C ARG A 88 -15.23 -3.09 -0.61
N SER A 89 -13.99 -2.89 -0.20
CA SER A 89 -12.92 -3.86 -0.44
C SER A 89 -13.07 -5.14 0.38
N LYS A 90 -13.83 -5.09 1.49
CA LYS A 90 -13.86 -6.12 2.56
C LYS A 90 -12.53 -6.26 3.29
N ALA A 91 -11.74 -5.18 3.32
CA ALA A 91 -10.58 -5.08 4.18
C ALA A 91 -11.01 -4.91 5.65
N ILE A 92 -10.16 -5.38 6.56
CA ILE A 92 -10.34 -5.22 8.01
C ILE A 92 -9.58 -4.00 8.55
N SER A 93 -8.57 -3.53 7.80
CA SER A 93 -7.76 -2.39 8.18
C SER A 93 -7.36 -1.55 6.98
N ALA A 94 -7.28 -0.23 7.20
CA ALA A 94 -6.90 0.75 6.19
C ALA A 94 -5.96 1.77 6.83
N VAL A 95 -4.85 2.05 6.15
CA VAL A 95 -3.87 3.04 6.59
C VAL A 95 -3.57 3.97 5.45
N LEU A 96 -3.66 5.27 5.72
CA LEU A 96 -3.14 6.32 4.85
C LEU A 96 -1.74 6.65 5.31
N PHE A 97 -0.78 6.56 4.40
CA PHE A 97 0.56 7.09 4.57
C PHE A 97 0.70 8.42 3.85
N SER A 98 1.31 9.38 4.51
CA SER A 98 1.74 10.65 3.92
C SER A 98 3.25 10.64 3.78
N ASP A 99 3.76 11.15 2.66
CA ASP A 99 5.20 11.35 2.47
C ASP A 99 5.68 12.61 3.20
N ASP A 100 6.43 12.43 4.29
CA ASP A 100 7.09 13.49 5.05
C ASP A 100 8.49 13.01 5.46
N ASP A 101 9.39 12.94 4.46
CA ASP A 101 10.73 12.32 4.54
C ASP A 101 10.71 10.78 4.67
N GLY A 102 9.74 10.16 4.01
CA GLY A 102 9.36 8.76 4.22
C GLY A 102 7.86 8.64 4.39
N TYR A 103 7.33 7.43 4.35
CA TYR A 103 5.91 7.19 4.52
C TYR A 103 5.57 6.90 5.97
N CYS A 104 4.87 7.85 6.60
CA CYS A 104 4.40 7.76 7.98
C CYS A 104 2.86 7.65 8.02
N VAL A 105 2.33 6.97 9.05
CA VAL A 105 0.88 6.83 9.24
C VAL A 105 0.25 8.19 9.52
N SER A 106 -0.64 8.62 8.62
CA SER A 106 -1.48 9.79 8.82
C SER A 106 -2.85 9.43 9.38
N ILE A 107 -3.45 8.33 8.90
CA ILE A 107 -4.73 7.81 9.38
C ILE A 107 -4.62 6.29 9.45
N SER A 108 -5.14 5.69 10.52
CA SER A 108 -5.24 4.24 10.67
C SER A 108 -6.64 3.88 11.18
N ILE A 109 -7.26 2.91 10.51
CA ILE A 109 -8.56 2.33 10.91
C ILE A 109 -8.37 0.81 10.97
N GLY A 110 -8.80 0.20 12.07
CA GLY A 110 -8.78 -1.27 12.23
C GLY A 110 -7.42 -1.88 12.56
N LEU A 111 -6.43 -1.06 12.94
CA LEU A 111 -5.17 -1.53 13.52
C LEU A 111 -5.05 -1.08 14.97
N THR A 112 -4.27 -1.82 15.75
CA THR A 112 -3.86 -1.37 17.08
C THR A 112 -3.00 -0.09 17.00
N ASN A 113 -3.04 0.73 18.05
CA ASN A 113 -2.16 1.91 18.17
C ASN A 113 -0.68 1.54 18.09
N LYS A 114 -0.31 0.34 18.57
CA LYS A 114 1.06 -0.16 18.48
C LYS A 114 1.52 -0.33 17.04
N THR A 115 0.71 -0.98 16.20
CA THR A 115 1.04 -1.11 14.76
C THR A 115 1.04 0.25 14.08
N ALA A 116 0.06 1.12 14.35
CA ALA A 116 0.02 2.45 13.76
C ALA A 116 1.28 3.28 14.05
N ALA A 117 1.88 3.11 15.24
CA ALA A 117 3.13 3.78 15.61
C ALA A 117 4.39 3.13 15.01
N LEU A 118 4.36 1.84 14.67
CA LEU A 118 5.51 1.10 14.14
C LEU A 118 5.53 1.02 12.61
N LEU A 119 4.38 1.20 11.97
CA LEU A 119 4.21 1.03 10.53
C LEU A 119 4.68 2.29 9.79
N GLN A 120 5.99 2.43 9.65
CA GLN A 120 6.62 3.51 8.90
C GLN A 120 7.63 2.96 7.90
N PHE A 121 7.88 3.73 6.84
CA PHE A 121 8.83 3.40 5.79
C PHE A 121 9.76 4.58 5.51
N ASP A 122 11.00 4.46 5.98
CA ASP A 122 12.02 5.48 5.80
C ASP A 122 12.61 5.40 4.38
N ARG A 123 13.25 6.45 3.89
CA ARG A 123 13.81 6.46 2.52
C ARG A 123 14.91 5.43 2.29
N GLU A 124 15.58 5.01 3.36
CA GLU A 124 16.61 3.96 3.34
C GLU A 124 16.01 2.55 3.42
N ASP A 125 14.71 2.42 3.74
CA ASP A 125 14.06 1.11 3.77
C ASP A 125 14.07 0.50 2.37
N PRO A 126 14.54 -0.75 2.19
CA PRO A 126 14.55 -1.35 0.86
C PRO A 126 13.14 -1.55 0.29
N PHE A 127 12.12 -1.68 1.14
CA PHE A 127 10.72 -1.69 0.69
C PHE A 127 10.30 -0.34 0.10
N TYR A 128 10.78 0.76 0.66
CA TYR A 128 10.55 2.10 0.13
C TYR A 128 11.20 2.24 -1.25
N THR A 129 12.51 1.98 -1.34
CA THR A 129 13.28 2.19 -2.58
C THR A 129 12.81 1.26 -3.71
N GLU A 130 12.46 0.01 -3.41
CA GLU A 130 12.04 -0.94 -4.44
C GLU A 130 10.61 -0.77 -4.93
N TYR A 131 9.72 -0.27 -4.05
CA TYR A 131 8.29 -0.26 -4.33
C TYR A 131 7.65 1.11 -4.19
N LEU A 132 7.76 1.74 -3.01
CA LEU A 132 7.00 2.96 -2.71
C LEU A 132 7.51 4.16 -3.52
N GLN A 133 8.82 4.34 -3.60
CA GLN A 133 9.45 5.40 -4.39
C GLN A 133 9.10 5.27 -5.88
N LYS A 134 9.03 4.03 -6.39
CA LYS A 134 8.71 3.70 -7.78
C LYS A 134 7.21 3.73 -8.07
N LYS A 135 6.37 4.17 -7.11
CA LYS A 135 4.90 4.24 -7.22
C LYS A 135 4.26 2.89 -7.63
N LYS A 136 4.81 1.78 -7.17
CA LYS A 136 4.27 0.45 -7.49
C LYS A 136 3.09 0.12 -6.59
N ILE A 137 2.10 -0.57 -7.16
CA ILE A 137 1.10 -1.30 -6.37
C ILE A 137 1.79 -2.54 -5.83
N VAL A 138 1.76 -2.74 -4.51
CA VAL A 138 2.35 -3.93 -3.88
C VAL A 138 1.24 -4.82 -3.37
N PHE A 139 1.24 -6.07 -3.82
CA PHE A 139 0.26 -7.05 -3.44
C PHE A 139 0.94 -8.21 -2.73
N VAL A 140 0.52 -8.50 -1.49
CA VAL A 140 1.12 -9.55 -0.67
C VAL A 140 0.06 -10.58 -0.32
N ARG A 141 0.11 -11.74 -0.98
CA ARG A 141 -0.82 -12.89 -0.79
C ARG A 141 -0.30 -13.91 0.22
N HIS A 142 0.34 -13.44 1.29
CA HIS A 142 0.95 -14.29 2.30
C HIS A 142 0.80 -13.64 3.66
N SER A 143 0.68 -14.48 4.70
CA SER A 143 0.64 -14.00 6.07
C SER A 143 1.87 -13.14 6.38
N PHE A 144 1.62 -11.93 6.84
CA PHE A 144 2.63 -10.91 7.14
C PHE A 144 3.64 -11.39 8.18
N GLY A 145 3.22 -12.25 9.10
CA GLY A 145 4.06 -12.82 10.15
C GLY A 145 5.24 -13.64 9.61
N ASN A 146 5.14 -14.11 8.36
CA ASN A 146 6.20 -14.89 7.71
C ASN A 146 7.34 -14.04 7.16
N PHE A 147 7.21 -12.71 7.16
CA PHE A 147 8.23 -11.78 6.70
C PHE A 147 8.80 -11.00 7.89
N SER A 148 10.09 -11.18 8.16
CA SER A 148 10.81 -10.46 9.22
C SER A 148 10.59 -8.95 9.15
N PHE A 149 10.62 -8.40 7.95
CA PHE A 149 10.42 -6.98 7.66
C PHE A 149 9.09 -6.44 8.21
N PHE A 150 7.99 -7.18 8.02
CA PHE A 150 6.66 -6.79 8.49
C PHE A 150 6.41 -7.18 9.94
N ARG A 151 6.96 -8.31 10.39
CA ARG A 151 6.80 -8.77 11.78
C ARG A 151 7.26 -7.75 12.82
N ASN A 152 8.25 -6.93 12.48
CA ASN A 152 8.76 -5.87 13.37
C ASN A 152 7.93 -4.58 13.31
N ARG A 153 7.04 -4.44 12.32
CA ARG A 153 6.19 -3.26 12.10
C ARG A 153 4.72 -3.48 12.48
N PHE A 154 4.34 -4.73 12.72
CA PHE A 154 2.98 -5.09 13.13
C PHE A 154 2.97 -5.74 14.52
N SER A 155 1.93 -5.45 15.29
CA SER A 155 1.64 -6.17 16.52
C SER A 155 1.27 -7.62 16.23
N SER A 156 1.53 -8.52 17.18
CA SER A 156 1.11 -9.92 17.07
C SER A 156 -0.41 -10.09 17.00
N GLU A 157 -1.17 -9.12 17.51
CA GLU A 157 -2.64 -9.11 17.43
C GLU A 157 -3.09 -8.84 15.99
N ASP A 158 -2.57 -7.76 15.38
CA ASP A 158 -2.92 -7.42 13.99
C ASP A 158 -2.47 -8.50 13.01
N LEU A 159 -1.29 -9.12 13.23
CA LEU A 159 -0.78 -10.21 12.40
C LEU A 159 -1.63 -11.48 12.43
N ARG A 160 -2.45 -11.70 13.47
CA ARG A 160 -3.39 -12.83 13.51
C ARG A 160 -4.55 -12.63 12.54
N PHE A 161 -4.93 -11.38 12.31
CA PHE A 161 -6.07 -11.03 11.47
C PHE A 161 -5.65 -10.64 10.05
N ILE A 162 -4.47 -10.05 9.84
CA ILE A 162 -4.02 -9.61 8.51
C ILE A 162 -3.23 -10.75 7.85
N GLN A 163 -3.90 -11.43 6.93
CA GLN A 163 -3.32 -12.56 6.19
C GLN A 163 -2.87 -12.18 4.78
N ALA A 164 -3.38 -11.07 4.25
CA ALA A 164 -2.96 -10.52 2.97
C ALA A 164 -3.09 -8.99 2.99
N CYS A 165 -2.39 -8.31 2.08
CA CYS A 165 -2.53 -6.86 1.96
C CYS A 165 -2.30 -6.34 0.55
N ILE A 166 -2.68 -5.08 0.37
CA ILE A 166 -2.30 -4.28 -0.79
C ILE A 166 -1.81 -2.90 -0.35
N PHE A 167 -0.80 -2.38 -1.05
CA PHE A 167 -0.37 -1.00 -1.01
C PHE A 167 -0.69 -0.33 -2.34
N PHE A 168 -1.48 0.74 -2.31
CA PHE A 168 -1.82 1.55 -3.46
C PHE A 168 -1.11 2.89 -3.41
N PRO A 169 -0.40 3.31 -4.47
CA PRO A 169 0.00 4.70 -4.59
C PRO A 169 -1.25 5.56 -4.78
N GLY A 170 -1.18 6.81 -4.33
CA GLY A 170 -2.24 7.77 -4.55
C GLY A 170 -1.81 9.20 -4.26
N LEU A 171 -2.81 10.08 -4.32
CA LEU A 171 -2.68 11.49 -4.04
C LEU A 171 -3.68 11.88 -2.96
N MET A 172 -3.19 12.45 -1.85
CA MET A 172 -3.99 13.02 -0.78
C MET A 172 -3.40 14.37 -0.37
N ASP A 173 -4.26 15.37 -0.15
CA ASP A 173 -3.89 16.76 0.11
C ASP A 173 -2.87 17.30 -0.91
N ARG A 174 -3.02 16.89 -2.18
CA ARG A 174 -2.11 17.18 -3.30
C ARG A 174 -0.67 16.69 -3.10
N LYS A 175 -0.44 15.76 -2.17
CA LYS A 175 0.85 15.14 -1.90
C LYS A 175 0.81 13.65 -2.23
N PRO A 176 1.96 13.06 -2.62
CA PRO A 176 2.09 11.62 -2.73
C PRO A 176 1.67 10.93 -1.43
N ALA A 177 0.89 9.87 -1.59
CA ALA A 177 0.37 9.09 -0.50
C ALA A 177 0.39 7.61 -0.88
N TYR A 178 0.31 6.76 0.14
CA TYR A 178 0.02 5.35 -0.03
C TYR A 178 -1.19 4.95 0.80
N ILE A 179 -2.00 4.03 0.29
CA ILE A 179 -3.02 3.34 1.08
C ILE A 179 -2.58 1.91 1.28
N PHE A 180 -2.52 1.47 2.52
CA PHE A 180 -2.50 0.05 2.85
C PHE A 180 -3.92 -0.43 3.16
N LEU A 181 -4.29 -1.58 2.61
CA LEU A 181 -5.48 -2.32 3.03
C LEU A 181 -5.08 -3.72 3.47
N GLY A 182 -5.47 -4.12 4.68
CA GLY A 182 -5.24 -5.45 5.25
C GLY A 182 -6.49 -6.32 5.19
N PHE A 183 -6.31 -7.62 4.87
CA PHE A 183 -7.41 -8.55 4.60
C PHE A 183 -7.29 -9.84 5.44
N PRO A 184 -8.43 -10.45 5.82
CA PRO A 184 -8.46 -11.60 6.71
C PRO A 184 -8.20 -12.95 6.06
N GLY A 185 -8.12 -13.05 4.73
CA GLY A 185 -7.94 -14.32 4.03
C GLY A 185 -7.17 -14.18 2.71
N ILE A 186 -6.44 -15.22 2.36
CA ILE A 186 -5.60 -15.28 1.14
C ILE A 186 -6.39 -15.84 -0.06
N ASP A 187 -7.36 -16.72 0.20
CA ASP A 187 -8.01 -17.55 -0.82
C ASP A 187 -9.00 -16.79 -1.72
N THR A 188 -9.47 -15.61 -1.28
CA THR A 188 -10.41 -14.75 -2.05
C THR A 188 -9.77 -13.41 -2.44
N PHE A 189 -8.44 -13.38 -2.50
CA PHE A 189 -7.69 -12.15 -2.62
C PHE A 189 -7.13 -11.97 -4.03
N GLU A 190 -7.97 -11.47 -4.94
CA GLU A 190 -7.60 -11.13 -6.32
C GLU A 190 -7.58 -9.61 -6.53
N LEU A 191 -6.50 -9.10 -7.12
CA LEU A 191 -6.30 -7.67 -7.35
C LEU A 191 -7.45 -7.03 -8.14
N ARG A 192 -7.86 -7.68 -9.23
CA ARG A 192 -8.93 -7.20 -10.11
C ARG A 192 -10.27 -7.06 -9.37
N GLU A 193 -10.62 -8.04 -8.54
CA GLU A 193 -11.85 -7.96 -7.75
C GLU A 193 -11.82 -6.80 -6.75
N ILE A 194 -10.66 -6.47 -6.19
CA ILE A 194 -10.51 -5.33 -5.28
C ILE A 194 -10.74 -4.02 -6.05
N PHE A 195 -10.17 -3.88 -7.26
CA PHE A 195 -10.42 -2.73 -8.13
C PHE A 195 -11.90 -2.59 -8.47
N ASP A 196 -12.54 -3.68 -8.86
CA ASP A 196 -13.96 -3.71 -9.23
C ASP A 196 -14.85 -3.31 -8.03
N ARG A 197 -14.56 -3.87 -6.84
CA ARG A 197 -15.28 -3.53 -5.59
C ARG A 197 -15.07 -2.08 -5.15
N LEU A 198 -13.87 -1.54 -5.34
CA LEU A 198 -13.56 -0.14 -5.09
C LEU A 198 -14.11 0.79 -6.18
N GLU A 199 -14.70 0.22 -7.24
CA GLU A 199 -15.16 0.94 -8.43
C GLU A 199 -14.09 1.91 -8.96
N VAL A 200 -12.85 1.41 -9.04
CA VAL A 200 -11.74 2.21 -9.57
C VAL A 200 -11.95 2.45 -11.05
N PHE A 201 -11.79 3.70 -11.49
CA PHE A 201 -11.98 4.06 -12.90
C PHE A 201 -10.88 5.02 -13.38
N PRO A 202 -10.51 4.97 -14.66
CA PRO A 202 -9.56 5.93 -15.22
C PRO A 202 -10.07 7.36 -15.05
N ALA A 203 -9.24 8.22 -14.47
CA ALA A 203 -9.52 9.65 -14.30
C ALA A 203 -9.56 10.40 -15.63
#